data_AF-A0A0T8PMP8-F1
#
_entry.id   AF-A0A0T8PMP8-F1
#
_cell.length_a   1.000
_cell.length_b   1.000
_cell.length_c   1.000
_cell.angle_alpha   90.00
_cell.angle_beta   90.00
_cell.angle_gamma   90.00
#
_symmetry.space_group_name_H-M   'P 1'
#
loop_
_entity.id
_entity.type
_entity.pdbx_description
1 polymer ?
#
loop_
_entity_poly.entity_id
_entity_poly.type
_entity_poly.pdbx_seq_one_letter_code
_entity_poly.pdbx_strand_id
1 'polypeptide(L)'
;MKRLAIETITKPMKLRGISKGIAELDGQGLEIDLDNLEIDFGGESFDLARIPGTKGGYRYFFLCPDCGRRCRLLYKRYLYFSCGTCLDIHKSTLNRSKTDCQYYWELALKEARKVEPGWSPRRGGYMFDGFPERPKYMKRDRYHKHYKKFLKYIEKGDRFWLNGLRL
;
A
#
# COMPACT_ATOMS: atom_id res chain seq x y z
N MET A 1 -0.23 14.98 -5.85
CA MET A 1 -1.30 15.11 -4.84
C MET A 1 -0.66 15.22 -3.47
N LYS A 2 -0.87 16.33 -2.75
CA LYS A 2 -0.30 16.54 -1.41
C LYS A 2 -0.97 15.55 -0.43
N ARG A 3 -0.18 14.99 0.48
CA ARG A 3 -0.65 14.06 1.51
C ARG A 3 -0.17 14.53 2.87
N LEU A 4 -1.03 14.47 3.87
CA LEU A 4 -0.72 14.77 5.25
C LEU A 4 -0.83 13.46 6.04
N ALA A 5 0.23 13.11 6.78
CA ALA A 5 0.29 11.90 7.58
C ALA A 5 0.27 12.23 9.07
N ILE A 6 -0.56 11.54 9.85
CA ILE A 6 -0.64 11.83 11.29
C ILE A 6 0.69 11.51 12.00
N GLU A 7 1.46 10.55 11.47
CA GLU A 7 2.76 10.19 12.02
C GLU A 7 3.83 11.26 11.81
N THR A 8 3.76 12.10 10.76
CA THR A 8 4.74 13.19 10.59
C THR A 8 4.58 14.27 11.64
N ILE A 9 3.39 14.37 12.23
CA ILE A 9 3.05 15.32 13.28
C ILE A 9 3.30 14.69 14.66
N THR A 10 2.70 13.53 14.92
CA THR A 10 2.65 12.95 16.26
C THR A 10 3.95 12.27 16.71
N LYS A 11 4.83 11.83 15.79
CA LYS A 11 6.13 11.26 16.17
C LYS A 11 7.06 12.31 16.80
N PRO A 12 7.31 13.48 16.18
CA PRO A 12 8.08 14.56 16.80
C PRO A 12 7.54 14.97 18.18
N MET A 13 6.22 15.11 18.31
CA MET A 13 5.59 15.49 19.58
C MET A 13 5.86 14.48 20.70
N LYS A 14 5.71 13.18 20.39
CA LYS A 14 6.01 12.09 21.34
C LYS A 14 7.48 12.07 21.73
N LEU A 15 8.39 12.30 20.79
CA LEU A 15 9.83 12.35 21.09
C LEU A 15 10.19 13.52 22.02
N ARG A 16 9.48 14.65 21.90
CA ARG A 16 9.66 15.83 22.76
C ARG A 16 8.82 15.80 24.04
N GLY A 17 7.93 14.83 24.20
CA GLY A 17 7.03 14.72 25.34
C GLY A 17 5.99 15.85 25.44
N ILE A 18 5.63 16.48 24.32
CA ILE A 18 4.69 17.61 24.26
C ILE A 18 3.33 17.16 23.72
N SER A 19 2.24 17.74 24.25
CA SER A 19 0.87 17.55 23.75
C SER A 19 0.38 18.71 22.89
N LYS A 20 1.00 19.89 23.01
CA LYS A 20 0.69 21.08 22.21
C LYS A 20 1.94 21.63 21.53
N GLY A 21 1.78 22.24 20.37
CA GLY A 21 2.92 22.88 19.71
C GLY A 21 2.56 23.57 18.41
N ILE A 22 3.39 24.55 18.06
CA ILE A 22 3.34 25.26 16.78
C ILE A 22 4.58 24.86 15.99
N ALA A 23 4.40 24.56 14.71
CA ALA A 23 5.44 24.17 13.79
C ALA A 23 5.14 24.70 12.40
N GLU A 24 6.08 24.48 11.49
CA GLU A 24 5.88 24.69 10.07
C GLU A 24 6.07 23.35 9.35
N LEU A 25 5.16 23.02 8.46
CA LEU A 25 5.23 21.80 7.64
C LEU A 25 4.91 22.17 6.19
N ASP A 26 5.82 21.84 5.27
CA ASP A 26 5.70 22.16 3.84
C ASP A 26 5.42 23.65 3.55
N GLY A 27 6.07 24.57 4.28
CA GLY A 27 5.88 26.02 4.09
C GLY A 27 4.58 26.58 4.67
N GLN A 28 3.84 25.78 5.45
CA GLN A 28 2.56 26.16 6.03
C GLN A 28 2.59 26.02 7.56
N GLY A 29 1.97 26.98 8.25
CA GLY A 29 1.79 26.91 9.70
C GLY A 29 0.99 25.67 10.10
N LEU A 30 1.44 25.04 11.18
CA LEU A 30 0.87 23.87 11.80
C LEU A 30 0.72 24.12 13.30
N GLU A 31 -0.51 24.16 13.80
CA GLU A 31 -0.82 24.22 15.21
C GLU A 31 -1.46 22.90 15.65
N ILE A 32 -1.04 22.38 16.80
CA ILE A 32 -1.40 21.03 17.24
C ILE A 32 -1.81 21.09 18.69
N ASP A 33 -3.00 20.54 18.99
CA ASP A 33 -3.49 20.34 20.35
C ASP A 33 -3.98 18.87 20.51
N LEU A 34 -3.10 18.00 21.00
CA LEU A 34 -3.43 16.59 21.23
C LEU A 34 -4.34 16.37 22.44
N ASP A 35 -4.49 17.36 23.32
CA ASP A 35 -5.35 17.27 24.49
C ASP A 35 -6.81 17.49 24.09
N ASN A 36 -7.04 18.49 23.23
CA ASN A 36 -8.35 18.76 22.61
C ASN A 36 -8.63 17.94 21.35
N LEU A 37 -7.65 17.17 20.87
CA LEU A 37 -7.76 16.34 19.67
C LEU A 37 -7.99 17.17 18.39
N GLU A 38 -7.29 18.28 18.24
CA GLU A 38 -7.41 19.19 17.10
C GLU A 38 -6.05 19.50 16.48
N ILE A 39 -6.02 19.70 15.16
CA ILE A 39 -4.86 20.15 14.40
C ILE A 39 -5.32 21.19 13.39
N ASP A 40 -4.66 22.34 13.38
CA ASP A 40 -4.80 23.35 12.34
C ASP A 40 -3.60 23.32 11.41
N PHE A 41 -3.85 23.16 10.11
CA PHE A 41 -2.80 23.10 9.10
C PHE A 41 -3.16 23.94 7.88
N GLY A 42 -2.37 24.99 7.63
CA GLY A 42 -2.56 25.85 6.46
C GLY A 42 -3.95 26.51 6.38
N GLY A 43 -4.57 26.79 7.53
CA GLY A 43 -5.90 27.40 7.65
C GLY A 43 -7.08 26.41 7.63
N GLU A 44 -6.81 25.10 7.57
CA GLU A 44 -7.84 24.05 7.69
C GLU A 44 -7.69 23.34 9.04
N SER A 45 -8.81 23.20 9.77
CA SER A 45 -8.88 22.49 11.07
C SER A 45 -9.27 21.03 10.89
N PHE A 46 -8.65 20.14 11.66
CA PHE A 46 -8.86 18.70 11.61
C PHE A 46 -9.05 18.09 12.99
N ASP A 47 -10.18 17.41 13.17
CA ASP A 47 -10.43 16.61 14.37
C ASP A 47 -9.60 15.33 14.37
N LEU A 48 -9.20 14.91 15.56
CA LEU A 48 -8.47 13.70 15.81
C LEU A 48 -9.30 12.70 16.62
N ALA A 49 -8.96 11.43 16.44
CA ALA A 49 -9.36 10.37 17.35
C ALA A 49 -8.13 9.69 17.93
N ARG A 50 -8.19 9.33 19.21
CA ARG A 50 -7.15 8.53 19.88
C ARG A 50 -7.65 7.14 20.25
N ILE A 51 -6.75 6.16 20.15
CA ILE A 51 -6.95 4.79 20.62
C ILE A 51 -5.81 4.45 21.57
N PRO A 52 -6.07 3.84 22.75
CA PRO A 52 -5.00 3.37 23.63
C PRO A 52 -4.10 2.34 22.91
N GLY A 53 -2.80 2.46 23.10
CA GLY A 53 -1.80 1.52 22.60
C GLY A 53 -1.72 0.26 23.48
N THR A 54 -1.24 -0.84 22.90
CA THR A 54 -1.08 -2.12 23.62
C THR A 54 0.03 -2.11 24.67
N LYS A 55 1.01 -1.21 24.57
CA LYS A 55 2.13 -1.06 25.52
C LYS A 55 2.13 0.30 26.21
N GLY A 56 0.95 0.90 26.38
CA GLY A 56 0.79 2.27 26.87
C GLY A 56 0.83 3.34 25.76
N GLY A 57 0.45 4.56 26.13
CA GLY A 57 0.33 5.71 25.23
C GLY A 57 -0.88 5.63 24.29
N TYR A 58 -0.94 6.57 23.35
CA TYR A 58 -2.06 6.71 22.41
C TYR A 58 -1.62 6.64 20.95
N ARG A 59 -2.48 6.07 20.10
CA ARG A 59 -2.41 6.14 18.64
C ARG A 59 -3.43 7.14 18.16
N TYR A 60 -2.97 8.20 17.51
CA TYR A 60 -3.81 9.24 16.95
C TYR A 60 -4.13 8.95 15.48
N PHE A 61 -5.28 9.42 15.05
CA PHE A 61 -5.83 9.32 13.70
C PHE A 61 -6.53 10.63 13.39
N PHE A 62 -6.51 11.05 12.12
CA PHE A 62 -7.43 12.07 11.64
C PHE A 62 -8.84 11.49 11.56
N LEU A 63 -9.84 12.30 11.86
CA LEU A 63 -11.21 12.10 11.40
C LEU A 63 -11.34 12.74 10.02
N CYS A 64 -11.80 11.97 9.04
CA CYS A 64 -12.01 12.49 7.71
C CYS A 64 -13.12 13.56 7.74
N PRO A 65 -12.90 14.78 7.21
CA PRO A 65 -13.94 15.81 7.15
C PRO A 65 -15.21 15.34 6.42
N ASP A 66 -15.06 14.58 5.34
CA ASP A 66 -16.22 14.13 4.53
C ASP A 66 -17.02 12.97 5.12
N CYS A 67 -16.39 12.06 5.88
CA CYS A 67 -17.04 10.80 6.28
C CYS A 67 -16.83 10.39 7.75
N GLY A 68 -16.13 11.21 8.54
CA GLY A 68 -15.90 10.98 9.97
C GLY A 68 -15.05 9.74 10.31
N ARG A 69 -14.56 9.00 9.32
CA ARG A 69 -13.79 7.79 9.60
C ARG A 69 -12.39 8.13 10.10
N ARG A 70 -11.87 7.26 10.97
CA ARG A 70 -10.46 7.31 11.40
C ARG A 70 -9.54 6.95 10.24
N CYS A 71 -8.60 7.83 9.91
CA CYS A 71 -7.60 7.61 8.88
C CYS A 71 -6.22 8.13 9.32
N ARG A 72 -5.16 7.55 8.76
CA ARG A 72 -3.77 7.98 9.03
C ARG A 72 -3.28 9.03 8.04
N LEU A 73 -3.94 9.08 6.88
CA LEU A 73 -3.56 9.87 5.73
C LEU A 73 -4.78 10.67 5.28
N LEU A 74 -4.59 11.97 5.18
CA LEU A 74 -5.45 12.87 4.43
C LEU A 74 -4.72 13.25 3.15
N TYR A 75 -5.48 13.44 2.08
CA TYR A 75 -4.97 13.84 0.78
C TYR A 75 -5.68 15.11 0.35
N LYS A 76 -4.91 16.09 -0.11
CA LYS A 76 -5.47 17.34 -0.63
C LYS A 76 -5.89 17.14 -2.08
N ARG A 77 -7.17 17.34 -2.37
CA ARG A 77 -7.69 17.39 -3.74
C ARG A 77 -8.40 18.73 -3.92
N TYR A 78 -7.91 19.54 -4.86
CA TYR A 78 -8.33 20.95 -5.00
C TYR A 78 -8.12 21.72 -3.69
N LEU A 79 -9.20 22.15 -3.04
CA LEU A 79 -9.16 23.08 -1.91
C LEU A 79 -9.24 22.41 -0.53
N TYR A 80 -9.62 21.13 -0.44
CA TYR A 80 -9.86 20.47 0.85
C TYR A 80 -9.08 19.16 0.99
N PHE A 81 -8.83 18.78 2.24
CA PHE A 81 -8.28 17.48 2.61
C PHE A 81 -9.38 16.44 2.86
N SER A 82 -9.19 15.25 2.28
CA SER A 82 -10.10 14.12 2.53
C SER A 82 -9.34 12.79 2.54
N CYS A 83 -9.98 11.77 3.07
CA CYS A 83 -9.39 10.45 3.17
C CYS A 83 -9.33 9.75 1.81
N GLY A 84 -8.45 8.74 1.67
CA GLY A 84 -8.25 8.06 0.39
C GLY A 84 -9.42 7.21 -0.13
N THR A 85 -10.49 7.02 0.63
CA THR A 85 -11.70 6.31 0.17
C THR A 85 -12.73 7.28 -0.39
N CYS A 86 -12.96 8.43 0.27
CA CYS A 86 -13.79 9.49 -0.31
C CYS A 86 -13.21 9.98 -1.64
N LEU A 87 -11.87 10.01 -1.74
CA LEU A 87 -11.18 10.40 -2.97
C LEU A 87 -10.92 9.23 -3.94
N ASP A 88 -11.41 8.02 -3.63
CA ASP A 88 -11.25 6.83 -4.48
C ASP A 88 -9.79 6.52 -4.90
N ILE A 89 -8.81 6.93 -4.10
CA ILE A 89 -7.37 6.74 -4.36
C ILE A 89 -7.05 5.24 -4.47
N HIS A 90 -7.76 4.41 -3.71
CA HIS A 90 -7.58 2.97 -3.79
C HIS A 90 -8.07 2.39 -5.11
N LYS A 91 -9.06 2.99 -5.81
CA LYS A 91 -9.52 2.47 -7.11
C LYS A 91 -8.40 2.54 -8.16
N SER A 92 -7.63 3.62 -8.21
CA SER A 92 -6.50 3.72 -9.15
C SER A 92 -5.39 2.71 -8.85
N THR A 93 -5.20 2.33 -7.57
CA THR A 93 -4.17 1.36 -7.17
C THR A 93 -4.64 -0.10 -7.24
N LEU A 94 -5.94 -0.36 -7.03
CA LEU A 94 -6.58 -1.67 -7.20
C LEU A 94 -6.79 -2.02 -8.68
N ASN A 95 -6.79 -1.04 -9.58
CA ASN A 95 -6.82 -1.22 -11.02
C ASN A 95 -5.46 -1.63 -11.63
N ARG A 96 -4.68 -2.49 -10.94
CA ARG A 96 -3.93 -3.50 -11.70
C ARG A 96 -4.97 -4.51 -12.14
N SER A 97 -5.49 -4.33 -13.35
CA SER A 97 -6.50 -5.18 -13.93
C SER A 97 -6.06 -6.64 -13.81
N LYS A 98 -6.70 -7.39 -12.90
CA LYS A 98 -6.56 -8.85 -12.77
C LYS A 98 -7.19 -9.57 -13.97
N THR A 99 -7.32 -8.88 -15.10
CA THR A 99 -7.81 -9.33 -16.39
C THR A 99 -6.70 -9.30 -17.43
N ASP A 100 -5.56 -8.68 -17.14
CA ASP A 100 -4.39 -8.70 -18.00
C ASP A 100 -3.60 -10.00 -17.81
N CYS A 101 -3.31 -10.67 -18.93
CA CYS A 101 -2.46 -11.87 -18.98
C CYS A 101 -1.04 -11.60 -18.43
N GLN A 102 -0.47 -10.44 -18.75
CA GLN A 102 0.88 -10.06 -18.34
C GLN A 102 1.00 -9.95 -16.82
N TYR A 103 -0.03 -9.46 -16.13
CA TYR A 103 -0.06 -9.43 -14.66
C TYR A 103 0.15 -10.82 -14.05
N TYR A 104 -0.52 -11.85 -14.59
CA TYR A 104 -0.39 -13.21 -14.09
C TYR A 104 0.95 -13.83 -14.46
N TRP A 105 1.44 -13.59 -15.67
CA TRP A 105 2.75 -14.05 -16.08
C TRP A 105 3.88 -13.42 -15.23
N GLU A 106 3.79 -12.14 -14.86
CA GLU A 106 4.72 -11.52 -13.90
C GLU A 106 4.68 -12.18 -12.52
N LEU A 107 3.51 -12.60 -12.05
CA LEU A 107 3.39 -13.35 -10.80
C LEU A 107 4.02 -14.73 -10.91
N ALA A 108 3.87 -15.41 -12.04
CA ALA A 108 4.55 -16.68 -12.32
C ALA A 108 6.08 -16.49 -12.27
N LEU A 109 6.60 -15.48 -12.98
CA LEU A 109 8.03 -15.14 -12.98
C LEU A 109 8.55 -14.83 -11.56
N LYS A 110 7.76 -14.13 -10.73
CA LYS A 110 8.09 -13.88 -9.32
C LYS A 110 8.16 -15.16 -8.49
N GLU A 111 7.31 -16.15 -8.75
CA GLU A 111 7.39 -17.45 -8.04
C GLU A 111 8.63 -18.24 -8.48
N ALA A 112 9.01 -18.22 -9.76
CA ALA A 112 10.26 -18.82 -10.24
C ALA A 112 11.50 -18.14 -9.61
N ARG A 113 11.51 -16.80 -9.54
CA ARG A 113 12.61 -16.03 -8.94
C ARG A 113 12.77 -16.21 -7.42
N LYS A 114 11.77 -16.78 -6.72
CA LYS A 114 11.92 -17.19 -5.32
C LYS A 114 12.71 -18.49 -5.16
N VAL A 115 12.78 -19.29 -6.22
CA VAL A 115 13.52 -20.54 -6.28
C VAL A 115 14.94 -20.30 -6.81
N GLU A 116 15.06 -19.57 -7.91
CA GLU A 116 16.34 -19.18 -8.50
C GLU A 116 16.35 -17.66 -8.77
N PRO A 117 17.06 -16.87 -7.95
CA PRO A 117 17.20 -15.44 -8.16
C PRO A 117 17.84 -15.16 -9.53
N GLY A 118 17.18 -14.34 -10.36
CA GLY A 118 17.64 -14.02 -11.71
C GLY A 118 17.08 -14.94 -12.81
N TRP A 119 16.32 -15.97 -12.45
CA TRP A 119 15.70 -16.85 -13.43
C TRP A 119 14.85 -16.07 -14.45
N SER A 120 14.99 -16.46 -15.71
CA SER A 120 14.22 -15.96 -16.85
C SER A 120 13.96 -17.09 -17.84
N PRO A 121 12.80 -17.09 -18.53
CA PRO A 121 12.52 -18.08 -19.56
C PRO A 121 13.54 -18.02 -20.70
N ARG A 122 13.98 -19.17 -21.23
CA ARG A 122 14.98 -19.20 -22.32
C ARG A 122 14.50 -18.51 -23.60
N ARG A 123 13.19 -18.56 -23.87
CA ARG A 123 12.56 -17.95 -25.04
C ARG A 123 12.31 -16.44 -24.89
N GLY A 124 12.64 -15.88 -23.73
CA GLY A 124 12.41 -14.47 -23.42
C GLY A 124 10.94 -14.15 -23.14
N GLY A 125 10.72 -13.00 -22.48
CA GLY A 125 9.40 -12.52 -22.13
C GLY A 125 8.62 -13.48 -21.22
N TYR A 126 7.36 -13.73 -21.56
CA TYR A 126 6.42 -14.55 -20.81
C TYR A 126 6.17 -15.93 -21.44
N MET A 127 7.02 -16.35 -22.38
CA MET A 127 6.98 -17.68 -22.97
C MET A 127 7.74 -18.65 -22.08
N PHE A 128 7.10 -19.09 -21.00
CA PHE A 128 7.71 -19.98 -20.03
C PHE A 128 7.98 -21.36 -20.63
N ASP A 129 9.25 -21.72 -20.71
CA ASP A 129 9.74 -23.03 -21.12
C ASP A 129 9.85 -24.02 -19.96
N GLY A 130 9.74 -23.54 -18.72
CA GLY A 130 9.74 -24.37 -17.53
C GLY A 130 9.71 -23.58 -16.23
N PHE A 131 10.03 -24.28 -15.14
CA PHE A 131 10.23 -23.73 -13.80
C PHE A 131 11.64 -24.15 -13.34
N PRO A 132 12.38 -23.30 -12.60
CA PRO A 132 13.73 -23.64 -12.13
C PRO A 132 13.74 -24.92 -11.32
N GLU A 133 14.83 -25.68 -11.42
CA GLU A 133 15.04 -26.88 -10.63
C GLU A 133 15.14 -26.55 -9.14
N ARG A 134 14.85 -27.55 -8.30
CA ARG A 134 14.90 -27.37 -6.85
C ARG A 134 16.34 -27.15 -6.37
N PRO A 135 16.66 -26.02 -5.70
CA PRO A 135 17.97 -25.81 -5.10
C PRO A 135 18.25 -26.87 -4.03
N LYS A 136 19.52 -27.28 -3.91
CA LYS A 136 19.98 -28.36 -3.00
C LYS A 136 19.36 -28.26 -1.60
N TYR A 137 19.39 -27.07 -1.00
CA TYR A 137 18.95 -26.82 0.38
C TYR A 137 17.48 -26.38 0.51
N MET A 138 16.73 -26.24 -0.60
CA MET A 138 15.32 -25.89 -0.52
C MET A 138 14.48 -27.11 -0.12
N LYS A 139 13.69 -26.99 0.95
CA LYS A 139 12.73 -28.02 1.37
C LYS A 139 11.76 -28.36 0.23
N ARG A 140 11.50 -29.65 0.03
CA ARG A 140 10.66 -30.17 -1.06
C ARG A 140 9.25 -29.55 -1.07
N ASP A 141 8.63 -29.41 0.10
CA ASP A 141 7.28 -28.81 0.20
C ASP A 141 7.26 -27.33 -0.17
N ARG A 142 8.32 -26.59 0.20
CA ARG A 142 8.46 -25.17 -0.17
C ARG A 142 8.59 -25.05 -1.69
N TYR A 143 9.41 -25.89 -2.31
CA TYR A 143 9.56 -25.94 -3.76
C TYR A 143 8.23 -26.24 -4.45
N HIS A 144 7.53 -27.30 -4.03
CA HIS A 144 6.23 -27.68 -4.59
C HIS A 144 5.18 -26.58 -4.44
N LYS A 145 5.20 -25.84 -3.33
CA LYS A 145 4.32 -24.69 -3.13
C LYS A 145 4.56 -23.59 -4.17
N HIS A 146 5.81 -23.27 -4.49
CA HIS A 146 6.15 -22.28 -5.51
C HIS A 146 5.80 -22.79 -6.91
N TYR A 147 6.11 -24.06 -7.20
CA TYR A 147 5.77 -24.69 -8.48
C TYR A 147 4.25 -24.71 -8.74
N LYS A 148 3.43 -25.12 -7.77
CA LYS A 148 1.96 -25.09 -7.88
C LYS A 148 1.42 -23.68 -8.11
N LYS A 149 2.00 -22.67 -7.46
CA LYS A 149 1.61 -21.27 -7.67
C LYS A 149 2.01 -20.77 -9.05
N PHE A 150 3.21 -21.13 -9.51
CA PHE A 150 3.69 -20.84 -10.84
C PHE A 150 2.70 -21.36 -11.89
N LEU A 151 2.39 -22.66 -11.89
CA LEU A 151 1.45 -23.26 -12.83
C LEU A 151 0.08 -22.57 -12.81
N LYS A 152 -0.46 -22.31 -11.61
CA LYS A 152 -1.72 -21.59 -11.44
C LYS A 152 -1.71 -20.20 -12.08
N TYR A 153 -0.58 -19.50 -12.04
CA TYR A 153 -0.46 -18.17 -12.64
C TYR A 153 -0.25 -18.24 -14.15
N ILE A 154 0.50 -19.22 -14.65
CA ILE A 154 0.60 -19.51 -16.09
C ILE A 154 -0.78 -19.78 -16.68
N GLU A 155 -1.51 -20.76 -16.13
CA GLU A 155 -2.84 -21.14 -16.60
C GLU A 155 -3.82 -19.96 -16.60
N LYS A 156 -3.74 -19.08 -15.58
CA LYS A 156 -4.55 -17.87 -15.54
C LYS A 156 -4.16 -16.88 -16.64
N GLY A 157 -2.87 -16.61 -16.81
CA GLY A 157 -2.37 -15.71 -17.84
C GLY A 157 -2.77 -16.19 -19.23
N ASP A 158 -2.56 -17.48 -19.50
CA ASP A 158 -2.89 -18.12 -20.77
C ASP A 158 -4.39 -18.07 -21.03
N ARG A 159 -5.23 -18.35 -20.03
CA ARG A 159 -6.68 -18.22 -20.16
C ARG A 159 -7.11 -16.80 -20.50
N PHE A 160 -6.53 -15.78 -19.88
CA PHE A 160 -6.85 -14.39 -20.22
C PHE A 160 -6.36 -14.01 -21.62
N TRP A 161 -5.18 -14.48 -22.02
CA TRP A 161 -4.64 -14.29 -23.36
C TRP A 161 -5.51 -14.96 -24.44
N LEU A 162 -5.91 -16.22 -24.23
CA LEU A 162 -6.78 -16.97 -25.12
C LEU A 162 -8.21 -16.39 -25.18
N ASN A 163 -8.73 -15.86 -24.09
CA ASN A 163 -10.04 -15.19 -24.09
C ASN A 163 -10.03 -13.89 -24.91
N GLY A 164 -8.88 -13.21 -25.04
CA GLY A 164 -8.72 -12.06 -25.91
C GLY A 164 -8.69 -12.40 -27.41
N LEU A 165 -8.56 -13.68 -27.76
CA LEU A 165 -8.55 -14.18 -29.16
C LEU A 165 -9.94 -14.60 -29.67
N ARG A 166 -10.99 -14.51 -28.85
CA ARG A 166 -12.38 -14.62 -29.32
C ARG A 166 -12.79 -13.29 -29.98
N LEU A 167 -12.31 -13.07 -31.20
CA LEU A 167 -12.83 -12.09 -32.15
C LEU A 167 -13.79 -12.80 -33.12
#